data_AF-A0A348DFR4-F1
#
_entry.id   AF-A0A348DFR4-F1
#
_cell.length_a   1.000
_cell.length_b   1.000
_cell.length_c   1.000
_cell.angle_alpha   90.00
_cell.angle_beta   90.00
_cell.angle_gamma   90.00
#
_symmetry.space_group_name_H-M   'P 1'
#
loop_
_entity.id
_entity.type
_entity.pdbx_description
1 polymer ?
#
loop_
_entity_poly.entity_id
_entity_poly.type
_entity_poly.pdbx_seq_one_letter_code
_entity_poly.pdbx_strand_id
1 'polypeptide(L)'
;MASFKPFVYNNQTNDDPKSLIDGCYITMLERNVIPKNLFPFANDWGGNFFCLDLDNYSIIYYATDSFDEDLTMQENHINLQRFLTNSFENFINGLVKEVDIT
;
A
#
# COMPACT_ATOMS: atom_id res chain seq x y z
N MET A 1 -7.53 -12.03 -0.07
CA MET A 1 -8.56 -10.97 -0.01
C MET A 1 -7.89 -9.67 0.41
N ALA A 2 -8.08 -8.57 -0.33
CA ALA A 2 -7.54 -7.25 0.03
C ALA A 2 -8.50 -6.50 0.95
N SER A 3 -7.99 -5.61 1.80
CA SER A 3 -8.81 -4.83 2.73
C SER A 3 -8.28 -3.40 2.89
N PHE A 4 -9.19 -2.44 2.98
CA PHE A 4 -8.88 -1.09 3.43
C PHE A 4 -8.47 -1.11 4.90
N LYS A 5 -7.47 -0.30 5.25
CA LYS A 5 -7.04 -0.11 6.64
C LYS A 5 -7.57 1.22 7.18
N PRO A 6 -8.00 1.26 8.46
CA PRO A 6 -8.34 2.52 9.11
C PRO A 6 -7.12 3.44 9.23
N PHE A 7 -7.37 4.75 9.11
CA PHE A 7 -6.31 5.75 9.13
C PHE A 7 -5.83 6.10 10.55
N VAL A 8 -6.77 6.48 11.42
CA VAL A 8 -6.45 7.04 12.75
C VAL A 8 -7.19 6.32 13.88
N TYR A 9 -8.36 5.75 13.61
CA TYR A 9 -9.20 5.12 14.62
C TYR A 9 -9.58 3.69 14.24
N ASN A 10 -9.37 2.77 15.16
CA ASN A 10 -9.79 1.38 15.09
C ASN A 10 -10.22 0.89 16.48
N ASN A 11 -11.52 1.03 16.76
CA ASN A 11 -12.10 0.64 18.04
C ASN A 11 -11.96 -0.87 18.34
N GLN A 12 -11.77 -1.72 17.32
CA GLN A 12 -11.63 -3.17 17.52
C GLN A 12 -10.27 -3.53 18.12
N THR A 13 -9.27 -2.69 17.92
CA THR A 13 -7.88 -2.88 18.37
C THR A 13 -7.46 -1.82 19.39
N ASN A 14 -8.41 -1.01 19.88
CA ASN A 14 -8.16 0.10 20.80
C ASN A 14 -7.05 1.04 20.28
N ASP A 15 -7.14 1.38 18.99
CA ASP A 15 -6.22 2.28 18.30
C ASP A 15 -4.74 1.84 18.36
N ASP A 16 -4.46 0.53 18.42
CA ASP A 16 -3.09 0.01 18.29
C ASP A 16 -2.46 0.57 16.99
N PRO A 17 -1.33 1.29 17.04
CA PRO A 17 -0.68 1.84 15.85
C PRO A 17 -0.34 0.81 14.77
N LYS A 18 -0.16 -0.47 15.13
CA LYS A 18 0.06 -1.56 14.16
C LYS A 18 -1.20 -1.94 13.40
N SER A 19 -2.36 -1.60 13.95
CA SER A 19 -3.66 -1.81 13.32
C SER A 19 -4.06 -0.65 12.41
N LEU A 20 -3.39 0.50 12.52
CA LEU A 20 -3.63 1.72 11.78
C LEU A 20 -2.61 1.89 10.65
N ILE A 21 -3.03 2.52 9.55
CA ILE A 21 -2.16 2.71 8.40
C ILE A 21 -1.09 3.78 8.64
N ASP A 22 -1.35 4.78 9.49
CA ASP A 22 -0.40 5.83 9.83
C ASP A 22 0.78 5.28 10.66
N GLY A 23 0.50 4.45 11.67
CA GLY A 23 1.51 3.77 12.48
C GLY A 23 2.34 2.77 11.66
N CYS A 24 1.68 1.99 10.78
CA CYS A 24 2.38 1.14 9.81
C CYS A 24 3.27 1.97 8.88
N TYR A 25 2.73 3.04 8.29
CA TYR A 25 3.46 3.88 7.35
C TYR A 25 4.68 4.54 7.99
N ILE A 26 4.54 5.14 9.19
CA ILE A 26 5.65 5.71 9.96
C ILE A 26 6.76 4.66 10.17
N THR A 27 6.38 3.45 10.62
CA THR A 27 7.35 2.37 10.84
C THR A 27 8.05 1.94 9.55
N MET A 28 7.34 1.90 8.42
CA MET A 28 7.91 1.54 7.12
C MET A 28 8.88 2.61 6.61
N LEU A 29 8.59 3.90 6.85
CA LEU A 29 9.51 5.00 6.54
C LEU A 29 10.78 4.95 7.39
N GLU A 30 10.65 4.74 8.70
CA GLU A 30 11.80 4.62 9.62
C GLU A 30 12.73 3.46 9.24
N ARG A 31 12.15 2.37 8.73
CA ARG A 31 12.88 1.18 8.26
C ARG A 31 13.31 1.25 6.79
N ASN A 32 13.03 2.34 6.10
CA ASN A 32 13.33 2.52 4.67
C ASN A 32 12.73 1.42 3.76
N VAL A 33 11.56 0.88 4.12
CA VAL A 33 10.86 -0.18 3.38
C VAL A 33 10.08 0.36 2.19
N ILE A 34 9.50 1.56 2.34
CA ILE A 34 8.65 2.22 1.34
C ILE A 34 9.20 3.62 1.03
N PRO A 35 9.15 4.08 -0.22
CA PRO A 35 9.51 5.46 -0.55
C PRO A 35 8.48 6.46 0.01
N LYS A 36 8.95 7.66 0.36
CA LYS A 36 8.17 8.70 1.05
C LYS A 36 6.99 9.27 0.25
N ASN A 37 7.02 9.13 -1.07
CA ASN A 37 5.92 9.59 -1.94
C ASN A 37 4.79 8.55 -2.03
N LEU A 38 4.97 7.32 -1.53
CA LEU A 38 3.91 6.31 -1.57
C LEU A 38 3.20 6.21 -0.22
N PHE A 39 1.95 6.66 -0.19
CA PHE A 39 1.10 6.58 0.99
C PHE A 39 0.14 5.39 0.90
N PRO A 40 0.34 4.32 1.70
CA PRO A 40 -0.52 3.13 1.65
C PRO A 40 -1.92 3.43 2.19
N PHE A 41 -2.96 2.83 1.58
CA PHE A 41 -4.36 2.94 2.03
C PHE A 41 -5.08 1.59 2.14
N ALA A 42 -4.53 0.55 1.52
CA ALA A 42 -5.02 -0.82 1.63
C ALA A 42 -3.84 -1.80 1.52
N ASN A 43 -4.06 -3.04 1.93
CA ASN A 43 -3.09 -4.11 1.80
C ASN A 43 -3.77 -5.42 1.37
N ASP A 44 -2.99 -6.31 0.79
CA ASP A 44 -3.39 -7.70 0.58
C ASP A 44 -2.84 -8.63 1.68
N TRP A 45 -3.15 -9.92 1.57
CA TRP A 45 -2.69 -10.95 2.50
C TRP A 45 -1.20 -11.30 2.35
N GLY A 46 -0.59 -10.99 1.20
CA GLY A 46 0.84 -11.18 0.97
C GLY A 46 1.70 -10.11 1.66
N GLY A 47 1.06 -9.11 2.25
CA GLY A 47 1.74 -7.97 2.87
C GLY A 47 2.05 -6.86 1.89
N ASN A 48 1.56 -6.94 0.65
CA ASN A 48 1.74 -5.89 -0.35
C ASN A 48 0.71 -4.79 -0.17
N PHE A 49 1.03 -3.60 -0.67
CA PHE A 49 0.27 -2.39 -0.41
C PHE A 49 -0.33 -1.79 -1.67
N PHE A 50 -1.54 -1.24 -1.53
CA PHE A 50 -2.09 -0.29 -2.47
C PHE A 50 -1.81 1.12 -1.94
N CYS A 51 -1.16 1.93 -2.74
CA CYS A 51 -0.62 3.22 -2.37
C CYS A 51 -1.17 4.33 -3.27
N LEU A 52 -1.37 5.51 -2.68
CA LEU A 52 -1.51 6.77 -3.38
C LEU A 52 -0.10 7.34 -3.59
N ASP A 53 0.28 7.62 -4.83
CA ASP A 53 1.47 8.40 -5.15
C ASP A 53 1.20 9.88 -4.86
N LEU A 54 1.88 10.45 -3.88
CA LEU A 54 1.68 11.83 -3.42
C LEU A 54 2.19 12.87 -4.43
N ASP A 55 3.00 12.47 -5.42
CA ASP A 55 3.53 13.40 -6.42
C ASP A 55 2.52 13.67 -7.55
N ASN A 56 1.69 12.68 -7.90
CA ASN A 56 0.79 12.75 -9.07
C ASN A 56 -0.62 12.19 -8.82
N TYR A 57 -0.91 11.69 -7.62
CA TYR A 57 -2.18 11.09 -7.19
C TYR A 57 -2.61 9.82 -7.95
N SER A 58 -1.68 9.16 -8.64
CA SER A 58 -1.89 7.83 -9.20
C SER A 58 -1.94 6.76 -8.11
N ILE A 59 -2.48 5.60 -8.47
CA ILE A 59 -2.59 4.44 -7.60
C ILE A 59 -1.55 3.41 -8.02
N ILE A 60 -0.70 3.06 -7.07
CA ILE A 60 0.44 2.15 -7.23
C ILE A 60 0.22 0.92 -6.34
N TYR A 61 0.44 -0.26 -6.88
CA TYR A 61 0.62 -1.47 -6.10
C TYR A 61 2.11 -1.65 -5.78
N TYR A 62 2.44 -1.78 -4.50
CA TYR A 62 3.80 -1.92 -4.00
C TYR A 62 4.03 -3.35 -3.47
N ALA A 63 4.73 -4.16 -4.25
CA ALA A 63 4.90 -5.59 -4.07
C ALA A 63 6.08 -5.91 -3.13
N THR A 64 5.94 -5.64 -1.83
CA THR A 64 6.99 -5.88 -0.82
C THR A 64 7.48 -7.32 -0.74
N ASP A 65 6.65 -8.29 -1.09
CA ASP A 65 7.02 -9.72 -1.13
C ASP A 65 8.05 -10.06 -2.23
N SER A 66 8.26 -9.15 -3.17
CA SER A 66 9.15 -9.31 -4.32
C SER A 66 10.50 -8.61 -4.11
N PHE A 67 10.83 -8.26 -2.85
CA PHE A 67 12.09 -7.62 -2.48
C PHE A 67 13.30 -8.48 -2.90
N ASP A 68 14.30 -7.83 -3.47
CA ASP A 68 15.54 -8.47 -3.91
C ASP A 68 16.72 -8.03 -3.03
N GLU A 69 17.32 -8.98 -2.31
CA GLU A 69 18.47 -8.73 -1.42
C GLU A 69 19.75 -8.33 -2.17
N ASP A 70 19.84 -8.64 -3.47
CA ASP A 70 21.00 -8.30 -4.31
C ASP A 70 20.92 -6.86 -4.87
N LEU A 71 19.77 -6.20 -4.74
CA LEU A 71 19.56 -4.82 -5.19
C LEU A 71 19.71 -3.81 -4.07
N THR A 72 20.06 -2.57 -4.43
CA THR A 72 19.99 -1.45 -3.49
C THR A 72 18.55 -1.17 -3.06
N MET A 73 18.37 -0.51 -1.92
CA MET A 73 17.04 -0.09 -1.47
C MET A 73 16.35 0.84 -2.47
N GLN A 74 17.10 1.72 -3.13
CA GLN A 74 16.58 2.62 -4.16
C GLN A 74 16.08 1.86 -5.39
N GLU A 75 16.84 0.86 -5.85
CA GLU A 75 16.42 -0.02 -6.94
C GLU A 75 15.17 -0.81 -6.56
N ASN A 76 15.12 -1.38 -5.35
CA ASN A 76 13.92 -2.03 -4.83
C ASN A 76 12.71 -1.07 -4.78
N HIS A 77 12.88 0.14 -4.24
CA HIS A 77 11.79 1.12 -4.17
C HIS A 77 11.19 1.42 -5.55
N ILE A 78 11.98 1.39 -6.63
CA ILE A 78 11.50 1.54 -8.00
C ILE A 78 10.89 0.25 -8.53
N ASN A 79 11.60 -0.87 -8.40
CA ASN A 79 11.25 -2.15 -9.01
C ASN A 79 10.02 -2.83 -8.41
N LEU A 80 9.66 -2.49 -7.16
CA LEU A 80 8.49 -3.06 -6.48
C LEU A 80 7.18 -2.33 -6.84
N GLN A 81 7.23 -1.21 -7.56
CA GLN A 81 6.06 -0.44 -7.95
C GLN A 81 5.39 -1.00 -9.21
N ARG A 82 4.06 -1.09 -9.19
CA ARG A 82 3.22 -1.43 -10.34
C ARG A 82 2.11 -0.40 -10.46
N PHE A 83 2.05 0.32 -11.57
CA PHE A 83 0.97 1.26 -11.82
C PHE A 83 -0.37 0.53 -11.99
N LEU A 84 -1.40 1.01 -11.30
CA LEU A 84 -2.77 0.49 -11.45
C LEU A 84 -3.66 1.46 -12.24
N THR A 85 -3.72 2.72 -11.81
CA THR A 85 -4.56 3.74 -12.45
C THR A 85 -4.12 5.14 -12.04
N ASN A 86 -4.59 6.16 -12.77
CA ASN A 86 -4.16 7.55 -12.60
C ASN A 86 -4.95 8.35 -11.54
N SER A 87 -5.95 7.75 -10.88
CA SER A 87 -6.68 8.42 -9.80
C SER A 87 -7.30 7.44 -8.82
N PHE A 88 -7.52 7.90 -7.58
CA PHE A 88 -8.24 7.12 -6.57
C PHE A 88 -9.69 6.84 -6.99
N GLU A 89 -10.36 7.78 -7.66
CA GLU A 89 -11.71 7.59 -8.18
C GLU A 89 -11.78 6.45 -9.20
N ASN A 90 -10.84 6.40 -10.15
CA ASN A 90 -10.78 5.33 -11.14
C ASN A 90 -10.50 3.99 -10.48
N PHE A 91 -9.72 3.96 -9.40
CA PHE A 91 -9.48 2.74 -8.63
C PHE A 91 -10.77 2.23 -8.00
N ILE A 92 -11.50 3.09 -7.29
CA ILE A 92 -12.77 2.73 -6.64
C ILE A 92 -13.81 2.26 -7.66
N ASN A 93 -13.94 2.98 -8.78
CA ASN A 93 -14.90 2.62 -9.84
C ASN A 93 -14.51 1.34 -10.59
N GLY A 94 -13.25 0.92 -10.53
CA GLY A 94 -12.74 -0.32 -11.13
C GLY A 94 -12.83 -1.54 -10.21
N LEU A 95 -13.24 -1.38 -8.94
CA LEU A 95 -13.38 -2.51 -8.02
C LEU A 95 -14.56 -3.40 -8.44
N VAL A 96 -14.30 -4.69 -8.50
CA VAL A 96 -15.30 -5.74 -8.77
C VAL A 96 -15.31 -6.74 -7.63
N LYS A 97 -16.43 -7.46 -7.45
CA LYS A 97 -16.46 -8.55 -6.47
C LYS A 97 -15.68 -9.73 -7.04
N GLU A 98 -15.07 -10.51 -6.16
CA GLU A 98 -14.33 -11.71 -6.54
C GLU A 98 -15.17 -12.70 -7.37
N VAL A 99 -16.47 -12.82 -7.05
CA VAL A 99 -17.44 -13.66 -7.77
C VAL A 99 -17.76 -13.19 -9.19
N ASP A 100 -17.44 -11.94 -9.54
CA ASP A 100 -17.70 -11.38 -10.86
C ASP A 100 -16.54 -11.65 -11.85
N ILE A 101 -15.44 -12.25 -11.36
CA ILE A 101 -14.19 -12.50 -12.12
C ILE A 101 -13.95 -14.00 -12.36
N THR A 102 -14.83 -14.88 -11.86
CA THR A 102 -14.76 -16.36 -11.92
C THR A 102 -15.99 -16.95 -12.57
#